data_AF-A0A7X6PGG8-F1
#
_entry.id   AF-A0A7X6PGG8-F1
#
_cell.length_a   1.000
_cell.length_b   1.000
_cell.length_c   1.000
_cell.angle_alpha   90.00
_cell.angle_beta   90.00
_cell.angle_gamma   90.00
#
_symmetry.space_group_name_H-M   'P 1'
#
loop_
_entity.id
_entity.type
_entity.pdbx_description
1 polymer ?
#
loop_
_entity_poly.entity_id
_entity_poly.type
_entity_poly.pdbx_seq_one_letter_code
_entity_poly.pdbx_strand_id
1 'polypeptide(L)'
;MSSLLLDLQFEDGSNSRKWFDLPITIGKQAENSLELKSWRVSKQHAKIFHKEGNLYLHDLGSLGGSLLNTRRIYHVHPVEINDQIVIGPCMIRVVDIHSDSDCSTEPLAQEVKALEPLKVEYSRIAPVDGVAEKVEMSEDNGDLSYRLIDKTVAPMSLIANRNQLHKLLLEALDLKRNNITAMDDALLREEASRLLKRIIEEDAQFSELSYADELCKMVLDEAVGLGPLEELLKDASITGIMVNRFDEIYIERAGKLEAYPMSFSSNQSVISIIDRIVAPIGRRIDESSPMVDARLKDGSRVNAVLPPIAIKGANMTIRKFPLKRPDMQDLIELGSLDQYMGEFLDICVKNRMNMVVSGGTGSGKTTLLNILS
;
A
#
# COMPACT_ATOMS: atom_id res chain seq x y z
N MET A 1 25.71 10.76 -35.69
CA MET A 1 24.74 10.35 -34.63
C MET A 1 25.54 9.91 -33.43
N SER A 2 25.16 10.27 -32.21
CA SER A 2 25.92 9.86 -31.03
C SER A 2 25.54 8.43 -30.65
N SER A 3 26.53 7.55 -30.53
CA SER A 3 26.36 6.18 -30.05
C SER A 3 27.14 5.98 -28.75
N LEU A 4 26.67 5.04 -27.94
CA LEU A 4 27.17 4.76 -26.61
C LEU A 4 27.59 3.29 -26.52
N LEU A 5 28.79 3.01 -26.00
CA LEU A 5 29.24 1.66 -25.70
C LEU A 5 28.85 1.29 -24.28
N LEU A 6 27.99 0.28 -24.15
CA LEU A 6 27.56 -0.25 -22.86
C LEU A 6 28.15 -1.63 -22.62
N ASP A 7 28.63 -1.84 -21.40
CA ASP A 7 28.98 -3.16 -20.87
C ASP A 7 27.87 -3.62 -19.91
N LEU A 8 27.22 -4.73 -20.25
CA LEU A 8 26.05 -5.27 -19.57
C LEU A 8 26.48 -6.53 -18.82
N GLN A 9 26.26 -6.55 -17.50
CA GLN A 9 26.46 -7.74 -16.66
C GLN A 9 25.13 -8.14 -16.04
N PHE A 10 24.75 -9.41 -16.18
CA PHE A 10 23.49 -9.95 -15.68
C PHE A 10 23.74 -10.81 -14.43
N GLU A 11 22.75 -10.89 -13.54
CA GLU A 11 22.81 -11.75 -12.33
C GLU A 11 23.00 -13.24 -12.65
N ASP A 12 22.63 -13.70 -13.86
CA ASP A 12 22.86 -15.08 -14.33
C ASP A 12 24.32 -15.36 -14.76
N GLY A 13 25.20 -14.35 -14.63
CA GLY A 13 26.62 -14.42 -14.98
C GLY A 13 26.91 -14.16 -16.47
N SER A 14 25.88 -13.92 -17.29
CA SER A 14 26.08 -13.53 -18.68
C SER A 14 26.57 -12.07 -18.77
N ASN A 15 27.49 -11.81 -19.70
CA ASN A 15 28.01 -10.47 -19.97
C ASN A 15 27.93 -10.15 -21.46
N SER A 16 27.59 -8.92 -21.81
CA SER A 16 27.50 -8.46 -23.19
C SER A 16 27.96 -7.02 -23.32
N ARG A 17 28.86 -6.75 -24.28
CA ARG A 17 29.30 -5.40 -24.62
C ARG A 17 28.80 -5.03 -26.01
N LYS A 18 28.02 -3.95 -26.13
CA LYS A 18 27.38 -3.53 -27.40
C LYS A 18 27.26 -2.01 -27.52
N TRP A 19 27.30 -1.55 -28.77
CA TRP A 19 26.99 -0.16 -29.13
C TRP A 19 25.49 0.04 -29.27
N PHE A 20 25.00 1.17 -28.79
CA PHE A 20 23.61 1.58 -28.91
C PHE A 20 23.51 3.03 -29.39
N ASP A 21 22.58 3.32 -30.29
CA ASP A 21 22.31 4.67 -30.75
C ASP A 21 21.45 5.44 -29.73
N LEU A 22 21.78 6.71 -29.51
CA LEU A 22 21.01 7.57 -28.63
C LEU A 22 19.78 8.17 -29.35
N PRO A 23 18.61 8.28 -28.68
CA PRO A 23 18.38 7.93 -27.28
C PRO A 23 18.14 6.42 -27.07
N ILE A 24 18.76 5.87 -26.02
CA ILE A 24 18.62 4.46 -25.64
C ILE A 24 17.41 4.34 -24.73
N THR A 25 16.43 3.55 -25.15
CA THR A 25 15.30 3.17 -24.29
C THR A 25 15.57 1.81 -23.66
N ILE A 26 15.34 1.69 -22.36
CA ILE A 26 15.63 0.49 -21.57
C ILE A 26 14.32 0.00 -20.96
N GLY A 27 13.97 -1.26 -21.17
CA GLY A 27 12.74 -1.82 -20.60
C GLY A 27 12.47 -3.26 -21.00
N LYS A 28 11.35 -3.80 -20.52
CA LYS A 28 10.92 -5.18 -20.78
C LYS A 28 10.28 -5.39 -22.15
N GLN A 29 9.77 -4.33 -22.79
CA GLN A 29 9.16 -4.45 -24.13
C GLN A 29 10.23 -4.60 -25.22
N ALA A 30 9.92 -5.39 -26.25
CA ALA A 30 10.80 -5.63 -27.40
C ALA A 30 11.04 -4.37 -28.26
N GLU A 31 10.23 -3.33 -28.09
CA GLU A 31 10.40 -2.02 -28.75
C GLU A 31 11.53 -1.17 -28.15
N ASN A 32 12.05 -1.55 -26.97
CA ASN A 32 13.15 -0.83 -26.35
C ASN A 32 14.48 -1.16 -27.03
N SER A 33 15.35 -0.16 -27.13
CA SER A 33 16.72 -0.31 -27.65
C SER A 33 17.51 -1.36 -26.87
N LEU A 34 17.32 -1.40 -25.55
CA LEU A 34 17.85 -2.42 -24.66
C LEU A 34 16.69 -3.16 -23.98
N GLU A 35 16.39 -4.36 -24.51
CA GLU A 35 15.38 -5.26 -23.94
C GLU A 35 15.97 -6.04 -22.76
N LEU A 36 15.41 -5.83 -21.57
CA LEU A 36 15.75 -6.60 -20.36
C LEU A 36 14.55 -7.47 -19.97
N LYS A 37 14.62 -8.77 -20.27
CA LYS A 37 13.54 -9.74 -20.02
C LYS A 37 13.49 -10.17 -18.56
N SER A 38 13.19 -9.24 -17.67
CA SER A 38 13.02 -9.50 -16.24
C SER A 38 11.77 -8.82 -15.72
N TRP A 39 11.11 -9.47 -14.76
CA TRP A 39 9.97 -8.89 -14.05
C TRP A 39 10.37 -7.66 -13.22
N ARG A 40 11.64 -7.56 -12.79
CA ARG A 40 12.18 -6.40 -12.05
C ARG A 40 12.30 -5.13 -12.91
N VAL A 41 12.02 -5.22 -14.21
CA VAL A 41 12.14 -4.14 -15.19
C VAL A 41 10.76 -3.77 -15.74
N SER A 42 10.37 -2.48 -15.62
CA SER A 42 9.15 -1.95 -16.22
C SER A 42 9.13 -2.07 -17.76
N LYS A 43 7.93 -1.99 -18.36
CA LYS A 43 7.74 -2.00 -19.83
C LYS A 43 8.65 -0.99 -20.54
N GLN A 44 8.66 0.25 -20.07
CA GLN A 44 9.67 1.28 -20.33
C GLN A 44 10.20 1.71 -18.96
N HIS A 45 11.44 1.37 -18.64
CA HIS A 45 12.02 1.55 -17.31
C HIS A 45 12.82 2.84 -17.21
N ALA A 46 13.75 3.04 -18.13
CA ALA A 46 14.59 4.21 -18.15
C ALA A 46 14.97 4.59 -19.58
N LYS A 47 15.45 5.82 -19.73
CA LYS A 47 15.94 6.36 -20.99
C LYS A 47 17.27 7.06 -20.79
N ILE A 48 18.27 6.71 -21.59
CA ILE A 48 19.54 7.44 -21.68
C ILE A 48 19.50 8.32 -22.92
N PHE A 49 19.81 9.60 -22.76
CA PHE A 49 19.80 10.56 -23.86
C PHE A 49 20.90 11.60 -23.70
N HIS A 50 21.27 12.22 -24.82
CA HIS A 50 22.25 13.30 -24.86
C HIS A 50 21.55 14.65 -24.98
N LYS A 51 21.96 15.62 -24.17
CA LYS A 51 21.46 17.00 -24.20
C LYS A 51 22.60 17.96 -23.87
N GLU A 52 22.80 18.98 -24.71
CA GLU A 52 23.79 20.06 -24.47
C GLU A 52 25.24 19.57 -24.21
N GLY A 53 25.66 18.47 -24.85
CA GLY A 53 27.01 17.92 -24.68
C GLY A 53 27.15 16.91 -23.53
N ASN A 54 26.09 16.72 -22.72
CA ASN A 54 26.10 15.83 -21.57
C ASN A 54 25.12 14.67 -21.74
N LEU A 55 25.43 13.53 -21.10
CA LEU A 55 24.56 12.37 -21.02
C LEU A 55 23.69 12.43 -19.76
N TYR A 56 22.44 12.02 -19.93
CA TYR A 56 21.47 11.94 -18.85
C TYR A 56 20.76 10.60 -18.85
N LEU A 57 20.52 10.07 -17.65
CA LEU A 57 19.65 8.94 -17.38
C LEU A 57 18.36 9.46 -16.74
N HIS A 58 17.22 9.06 -17.31
CA HIS A 58 15.91 9.36 -16.76
C HIS A 58 15.18 8.07 -16.45
N ASP A 59 14.87 7.86 -15.17
CA ASP A 59 13.95 6.81 -14.73
C ASP A 59 12.51 7.23 -15.05
N LEU A 60 11.77 6.41 -15.80
CA LEU A 60 10.42 6.72 -16.30
C LEU A 60 9.33 6.37 -15.27
N GLY A 61 9.64 6.43 -13.97
CA GLY A 61 8.74 6.04 -12.90
C GLY A 61 8.72 4.53 -12.69
N SER A 62 9.88 3.88 -12.81
CA SER A 62 10.01 2.45 -12.61
C SER A 62 9.86 2.09 -11.13
N LEU A 63 9.19 0.97 -10.85
CA LEU A 63 8.94 0.56 -9.46
C LEU A 63 10.18 -0.03 -8.77
N GLY A 64 11.04 -0.72 -9.53
CA GLY A 64 12.36 -1.15 -9.05
C GLY A 64 13.30 0.04 -8.79
N GLY A 65 13.09 1.14 -9.51
CA GLY A 65 14.00 2.27 -9.55
C GLY A 65 15.26 1.94 -10.33
N SER A 66 15.86 2.96 -10.91
CA SER A 66 17.22 2.90 -11.45
C SER A 66 18.20 3.31 -10.35
N LEU A 67 19.28 2.54 -10.16
CA LEU A 67 20.39 2.95 -9.30
C LEU A 67 21.54 3.45 -10.16
N LEU A 68 22.07 4.63 -9.88
CA LEU A 68 23.30 5.17 -10.47
C LEU A 68 24.38 5.22 -9.39
N ASN A 69 25.49 4.52 -9.59
CA ASN A 69 26.60 4.41 -8.63
C ASN A 69 26.12 4.11 -7.20
N THR A 70 25.27 3.08 -7.05
CA THR A 70 24.63 2.64 -5.80
C THR A 70 23.56 3.58 -5.21
N ARG A 71 23.27 4.72 -5.84
CA ARG A 71 22.23 5.66 -5.39
C ARG A 71 20.99 5.57 -6.27
N ARG A 72 19.81 5.45 -5.64
CA ARG A 72 18.53 5.43 -6.37
C ARG A 72 18.22 6.82 -6.93
N ILE A 73 17.89 6.87 -8.22
CA ILE A 73 17.46 8.09 -8.90
C ILE A 73 15.93 8.08 -9.09
N TYR A 74 15.31 9.26 -9.00
CA TYR A 74 13.86 9.44 -9.16
C TYR A 74 13.50 10.36 -10.34
N HIS A 75 14.51 11.04 -10.91
CA HIS A 75 14.38 12.02 -11.99
C HIS A 75 15.60 11.92 -12.92
N VAL A 76 15.70 12.85 -13.86
CA VAL A 76 16.84 13.00 -14.78
C VAL A 76 18.12 13.27 -13.98
N HIS A 77 19.13 12.42 -14.17
CA HIS A 77 20.46 12.55 -13.57
C HIS A 77 21.55 12.53 -14.65
N PRO A 78 22.61 13.34 -14.51
CA PRO A 78 23.76 13.26 -15.40
C PRO A 78 24.49 11.93 -15.23
N VAL A 79 25.08 11.41 -16.31
CA VAL A 79 25.84 10.16 -16.33
C VAL A 79 27.21 10.40 -16.96
N GLU A 80 28.25 9.90 -16.31
CA GLU A 80 29.64 9.99 -16.78
C GLU A 80 30.16 8.63 -17.29
N ILE A 81 31.31 8.66 -17.95
CA ILE A 81 32.00 7.43 -18.38
C ILE A 81 32.46 6.67 -17.13
N ASN A 82 32.30 5.36 -17.15
CA ASN A 82 32.50 4.39 -16.05
C ASN A 82 31.41 4.36 -14.98
N ASP A 83 30.37 5.18 -15.08
CA ASP A 83 29.22 5.07 -14.18
C ASP A 83 28.53 3.71 -14.30
N GLN A 84 28.05 3.23 -13.15
CA GLN A 84 27.32 1.98 -13.03
C GLN A 84 25.84 2.25 -12.81
N ILE A 85 25.04 1.81 -13.76
CA ILE A 85 23.58 1.90 -13.73
C ILE A 85 23.03 0.51 -13.48
N VAL A 86 22.32 0.29 -12.37
CA VAL A 86 21.65 -0.99 -12.08
C VAL A 86 20.16 -0.84 -12.36
N ILE A 87 19.66 -1.67 -13.26
CA ILE A 87 18.25 -1.76 -13.65
C ILE A 87 17.83 -3.24 -13.61
N GLY A 88 16.98 -3.58 -12.65
CA GLY A 88 16.56 -4.98 -12.44
C GLY A 88 17.77 -5.90 -12.20
N PRO A 89 17.90 -7.02 -12.93
CA PRO A 89 19.02 -7.95 -12.77
C PRO A 89 20.26 -7.58 -13.59
N CYS A 90 20.28 -6.40 -14.23
CA CYS A 90 21.35 -5.98 -15.11
C CYS A 90 22.11 -4.79 -14.52
N MET A 91 23.42 -4.92 -14.39
CA MET A 91 24.35 -3.83 -14.17
C MET A 91 24.89 -3.37 -15.52
N ILE A 92 24.69 -2.11 -15.83
CA ILE A 92 25.07 -1.45 -17.06
C ILE A 92 26.22 -0.50 -16.72
N ARG A 93 27.36 -0.63 -17.37
CA ARG A 93 28.47 0.32 -17.26
C ARG A 93 28.62 1.10 -18.55
N VAL A 94 28.70 2.43 -18.44
CA VAL A 94 29.01 3.29 -19.59
C VAL A 94 30.51 3.24 -19.86
N VAL A 95 30.91 2.81 -21.04
CA VAL A 95 32.34 2.59 -21.36
C VAL A 95 32.91 3.68 -22.25
N ASP A 96 32.18 4.07 -23.30
CA ASP A 96 32.67 5.01 -24.31
C ASP A 96 31.51 5.72 -25.02
N ILE A 97 31.81 6.88 -25.61
CA ILE A 97 30.85 7.73 -26.31
C ILE A 97 31.46 8.06 -27.68
N HIS A 98 30.80 7.66 -28.76
CA HIS A 98 31.20 8.05 -30.10
C HIS A 98 30.32 9.18 -30.59
N SER A 99 30.90 10.35 -30.80
CA SER A 99 30.28 11.48 -31.51
C SER A 99 31.00 11.68 -32.85
N ASP A 100 30.26 11.75 -33.96
CA ASP A 100 30.78 12.05 -35.32
C ASP A 100 31.35 13.49 -35.47
N SER A 101 31.96 14.04 -34.42
CA SER A 101 32.50 15.39 -34.41
C SER A 101 33.76 15.45 -33.56
N ASP A 102 34.87 14.93 -34.08
CA ASP A 102 36.19 15.33 -33.62
C ASP A 102 36.57 16.64 -34.28
N CYS A 103 36.53 17.75 -33.53
CA CYS A 103 37.47 18.85 -33.75
C CYS A 103 37.65 19.72 -32.52
N SER A 104 38.93 19.91 -32.17
CA SER A 104 39.55 20.94 -31.33
C SER A 104 39.64 20.72 -29.81
N THR A 105 40.91 20.66 -29.43
CA THR A 105 41.61 20.78 -28.15
C THR A 105 41.39 22.10 -27.42
N GLU A 106 41.16 22.07 -26.10
CA GLU A 106 42.06 22.57 -25.02
C GLU A 106 41.31 22.69 -23.67
N PRO A 107 42.00 22.58 -22.51
CA PRO A 107 41.38 22.52 -21.20
C PRO A 107 41.18 23.92 -20.60
N LEU A 108 39.94 24.27 -20.25
CA LEU A 108 39.64 25.46 -19.46
C LEU A 108 39.16 25.04 -18.07
N ALA A 109 40.11 25.04 -17.14
CA ALA A 109 39.83 25.16 -15.73
C ALA A 109 39.19 26.54 -15.48
N GLN A 110 37.92 26.57 -15.07
CA GLN A 110 37.30 27.73 -14.45
C GLN A 110 36.44 27.29 -13.26
N GLU A 111 36.78 27.88 -12.11
CA GLU A 111 36.11 27.72 -10.83
C GLU A 111 34.61 28.03 -10.92
N VAL A 112 33.77 27.07 -10.55
CA VAL A 112 32.36 27.35 -10.26
C VAL A 112 32.26 27.70 -8.78
N LYS A 113 32.11 29.00 -8.52
CA LYS A 113 31.80 29.54 -7.20
C LYS A 113 30.47 28.95 -6.73
N ALA A 114 30.47 28.32 -5.55
CA ALA A 114 29.28 27.82 -4.89
C ALA A 114 28.25 28.96 -4.72
N LEU A 115 27.09 28.82 -5.36
CA LEU A 115 25.93 29.65 -5.08
C LEU A 115 25.22 29.07 -3.85
N GLU A 116 25.23 29.83 -2.76
CA GLU A 116 24.46 29.54 -1.57
C GLU A 116 22.94 29.53 -1.90
N PRO A 117 22.16 28.57 -1.38
CA PRO A 117 20.73 28.56 -1.61
C PRO A 117 20.06 29.78 -0.96
N LEU A 118 19.23 30.47 -1.75
CA LEU A 118 18.38 31.57 -1.34
C LEU A 118 17.52 31.18 -0.13
N LYS A 119 17.69 31.90 0.99
CA LYS A 119 16.78 31.89 2.13
C LYS A 119 15.45 32.53 1.72
N VAL A 120 14.42 31.70 1.54
CA VAL A 120 13.04 32.17 1.49
C VAL A 120 12.52 32.26 2.92
N GLU A 121 12.39 33.47 3.45
CA GLU A 121 11.68 33.73 4.70
C GLU A 121 10.18 33.53 4.49
N TYR A 122 9.63 32.43 5.01
CA TYR A 122 8.20 32.34 5.25
C TYR A 122 7.88 33.12 6.53
N SER A 123 7.17 34.24 6.38
CA SER A 123 6.56 34.96 7.50
C SER A 123 5.63 34.02 8.26
N ARG A 124 5.91 33.81 9.55
CA ARG A 124 5.08 33.04 10.47
C ARG A 124 3.68 33.63 10.51
N ILE A 125 2.70 32.92 9.94
CA ILE A 125 1.30 33.13 10.29
C ILE A 125 1.12 32.55 11.70
N ALA A 126 0.64 33.39 12.62
CA ALA A 126 0.41 33.01 14.01
C ALA A 126 -0.56 31.81 14.10
N PRO A 127 -0.32 30.83 14.99
CA PRO A 127 -1.27 29.74 15.21
C PRO A 127 -2.55 30.32 15.81
N VAL A 128 -3.70 29.95 15.23
CA VAL A 128 -4.99 30.12 15.89
C VAL A 128 -5.11 28.99 16.91
N ASP A 129 -5.07 29.37 18.18
CA ASP A 129 -5.25 28.47 19.32
C ASP A 129 -6.62 27.78 19.26
N GLY A 130 -6.65 26.46 19.42
CA GLY A 130 -7.91 25.74 19.69
C GLY A 130 -7.95 24.28 19.25
N VAL A 131 -7.60 23.39 20.18
CA VAL A 131 -7.98 21.97 20.25
C VAL A 131 -7.26 21.01 19.28
N ALA A 132 -6.00 20.71 19.60
CA ALA A 132 -5.42 19.39 19.33
C ALA A 132 -4.80 18.91 20.64
N GLU A 133 -5.57 18.15 21.43
CA GLU A 133 -5.01 17.39 22.54
C GLU A 133 -4.02 16.37 21.98
N LYS A 134 -2.76 16.49 22.39
CA LYS A 134 -1.73 15.47 22.20
C LYS A 134 -2.18 14.23 22.95
N VAL A 135 -2.47 13.15 22.24
CA VAL A 135 -2.46 11.82 22.84
C VAL A 135 -1.00 11.50 23.14
N GLU A 136 -0.64 11.58 24.43
CA GLU A 136 0.64 11.10 24.93
C GLU A 136 0.76 9.61 24.62
N MET A 137 1.84 9.23 23.94
CA MET A 137 2.20 7.83 23.78
C MET A 137 2.65 7.30 25.13
N SER A 138 1.77 6.59 25.81
CA SER A 138 2.14 5.72 26.92
C SER A 138 2.98 4.58 26.36
N GLU A 139 4.27 4.57 26.70
CA GLU A 139 5.13 3.38 26.64
C GLU A 139 4.63 2.37 27.67
N ASP A 140 3.51 1.73 27.39
CA ASP A 140 3.08 0.55 28.12
C ASP A 140 3.14 -0.62 27.15
N ASN A 141 4.16 -1.48 27.34
CA ASN A 141 4.39 -2.72 26.61
C ASN A 141 3.30 -3.75 26.95
N GLY A 142 2.05 -3.42 26.64
CA GLY A 142 0.88 -4.27 26.79
C GLY A 142 0.74 -5.19 25.59
N ASP A 143 1.29 -6.40 25.72
CA ASP A 143 0.87 -7.63 25.03
C ASP A 143 0.41 -7.47 23.55
N LEU A 144 1.31 -7.01 22.68
CA LEU A 144 1.16 -6.95 21.22
C LEU A 144 1.17 -8.36 20.57
N SER A 145 0.30 -9.26 21.03
CA SER A 145 0.11 -10.58 20.44
C SER A 145 -0.86 -10.54 19.26
N TYR A 146 -0.48 -9.84 18.18
CA TYR A 146 -1.03 -10.18 16.87
C TYR A 146 -0.46 -11.54 16.48
N ARG A 147 -1.26 -12.58 16.71
CA ARG A 147 -0.92 -14.02 16.72
C ARG A 147 -0.44 -14.64 15.40
N LEU A 148 0.13 -13.88 14.47
CA LEU A 148 0.32 -14.37 13.10
C LEU A 148 1.69 -14.20 12.48
N ILE A 149 2.70 -13.79 13.24
CA ILE A 149 4.06 -13.78 12.73
C ILE A 149 4.97 -14.19 13.89
N ASP A 150 5.88 -15.11 13.61
CA ASP A 150 7.01 -15.42 14.49
C ASP A 150 7.60 -14.09 15.03
N LYS A 151 7.63 -13.91 16.36
CA LYS A 151 8.01 -12.65 17.01
C LYS A 151 9.44 -12.20 16.68
N THR A 152 10.16 -13.00 15.90
CA THR A 152 11.52 -12.84 15.44
C THR A 152 11.65 -11.99 14.17
N VAL A 153 10.57 -11.79 13.39
CA VAL A 153 10.64 -11.07 12.11
C VAL A 153 10.35 -9.57 12.29
N ALA A 154 11.26 -8.73 11.80
CA ALA A 154 11.07 -7.28 11.82
C ALA A 154 9.85 -6.87 10.97
N PRO A 155 8.90 -6.07 11.49
CA PRO A 155 7.68 -5.69 10.76
C PRO A 155 7.96 -5.05 9.39
N MET A 156 9.04 -4.27 9.29
CA MET A 156 9.44 -3.59 8.05
C MET A 156 9.85 -4.56 6.93
N SER A 157 10.54 -5.66 7.23
CA SER A 157 10.97 -6.62 6.20
C SER A 157 9.78 -7.44 5.69
N LEU A 158 8.85 -7.80 6.58
CA LEU A 158 7.63 -8.48 6.20
C LEU A 158 6.74 -7.62 5.29
N ILE A 159 6.52 -6.35 5.65
CA ILE A 159 5.75 -5.41 4.81
C ILE A 159 6.42 -5.25 3.43
N ALA A 160 7.75 -5.10 3.39
CA ALA A 160 8.49 -4.96 2.14
C ALA A 160 8.34 -6.21 1.24
N ASN A 161 8.59 -7.40 1.79
CA ASN A 161 8.47 -8.66 1.07
C ASN A 161 7.03 -8.88 0.57
N ARG A 162 6.04 -8.56 1.39
CA ARG A 162 4.61 -8.68 1.02
C ARG A 162 4.25 -7.74 -0.12
N ASN A 163 4.68 -6.48 -0.05
CA ASN A 163 4.39 -5.50 -1.10
C ASN A 163 5.08 -5.87 -2.42
N GLN A 164 6.31 -6.39 -2.36
CA GLN A 164 7.03 -6.90 -3.53
C GLN A 164 6.31 -8.10 -4.15
N LEU A 165 5.91 -9.08 -3.34
CA LEU A 165 5.26 -10.29 -3.81
C LEU A 165 3.82 -10.04 -4.31
N HIS A 166 3.08 -9.12 -3.69
CA HIS A 166 1.76 -8.69 -4.17
C HIS A 166 1.86 -8.03 -5.54
N LYS A 167 2.85 -7.15 -5.74
CA LYS A 167 3.09 -6.52 -7.03
C LYS A 167 3.42 -7.55 -8.12
N LEU A 168 4.28 -8.51 -7.79
CA LEU A 168 4.63 -9.63 -8.65
C LEU A 168 3.40 -10.43 -9.10
N LEU A 169 2.51 -10.75 -8.16
CA LEU A 169 1.28 -11.48 -8.44
C LEU A 169 0.36 -10.70 -9.36
N LEU A 170 0.16 -9.40 -9.12
CA LEU A 170 -0.68 -8.57 -9.98
C LEU A 170 -0.14 -8.49 -11.41
N GLU A 171 1.17 -8.33 -11.59
CA GLU A 171 1.80 -8.36 -12.91
C GLU A 171 1.60 -9.71 -13.61
N ALA A 172 1.75 -10.82 -12.89
CA ALA A 172 1.52 -12.16 -13.44
C ALA A 172 0.06 -12.40 -13.84
N LEU A 173 -0.90 -11.88 -13.06
CA LEU A 173 -2.32 -11.92 -13.39
C LEU A 173 -2.66 -11.04 -14.60
N ASP A 174 -2.11 -9.83 -14.68
CA ASP A 174 -2.31 -8.91 -15.81
C ASP A 174 -1.72 -9.45 -17.12
N LEU A 175 -0.60 -10.18 -17.07
CA LEU A 175 -0.01 -10.81 -18.26
C LEU A 175 -0.89 -11.94 -18.83
N LYS A 176 -1.81 -12.50 -18.03
CA LYS A 176 -2.80 -13.48 -18.49
C LYS A 176 -4.15 -12.85 -18.89
N ARG A 177 -4.35 -11.53 -18.71
CA ARG A 177 -5.61 -10.80 -18.93
C ARG A 177 -6.00 -10.55 -20.41
N ASN A 178 -5.83 -11.53 -21.28
CA ASN A 178 -6.51 -11.49 -22.58
C ASN A 178 -7.95 -12.00 -22.53
N ASN A 179 -8.48 -12.49 -21.40
CA ASN A 179 -9.87 -12.96 -21.26
C ASN A 179 -10.36 -13.04 -19.78
N ILE A 180 -10.41 -11.95 -19.01
CA ILE A 180 -10.82 -12.03 -17.58
C ILE A 180 -11.86 -10.97 -17.21
N THR A 181 -13.04 -11.07 -17.82
CA THR A 181 -14.26 -10.35 -17.38
C THR A 181 -15.35 -11.28 -16.85
N ALA A 182 -15.05 -12.57 -16.61
CA ALA A 182 -16.06 -13.55 -16.22
C ALA A 182 -15.54 -14.74 -15.37
N MET A 183 -14.56 -14.54 -14.49
CA MET A 183 -14.17 -15.60 -13.55
C MET A 183 -14.91 -15.43 -12.21
N ASP A 184 -15.41 -16.54 -11.68
CA ASP A 184 -15.92 -16.63 -10.32
C ASP A 184 -14.79 -16.37 -9.31
N ASP A 185 -15.08 -15.72 -8.18
CA ASP A 185 -14.09 -15.33 -7.17
C ASP A 185 -13.27 -16.53 -6.67
N ALA A 186 -13.90 -17.71 -6.63
CA ALA A 186 -13.26 -18.97 -6.26
C ALA A 186 -12.18 -19.41 -7.28
N LEU A 187 -12.49 -19.31 -8.57
CA LEU A 187 -11.54 -19.66 -9.65
C LEU A 187 -10.38 -18.67 -9.71
N LEU A 188 -10.67 -17.38 -9.50
CA LEU A 188 -9.65 -16.33 -9.45
C LEU A 188 -8.71 -16.54 -8.27
N ARG A 189 -9.23 -16.93 -7.10
CA ARG A 189 -8.43 -17.29 -5.92
C ARG A 189 -7.55 -18.52 -6.17
N GLU A 190 -8.07 -19.55 -6.83
CA GLU A 190 -7.29 -20.75 -7.15
C GLU A 190 -6.13 -20.44 -8.11
N GLU A 191 -6.39 -19.67 -9.17
CA GLU A 191 -5.37 -19.30 -10.14
C GLU A 191 -4.32 -18.35 -9.53
N ALA A 192 -4.75 -17.36 -8.73
CA ALA A 192 -3.83 -16.49 -8.00
C ALA A 192 -2.95 -17.28 -7.04
N SER A 193 -3.50 -18.25 -6.30
CA SER A 193 -2.75 -19.13 -5.41
C SER A 193 -1.71 -19.97 -6.17
N ARG A 194 -2.09 -20.53 -7.32
CA ARG A 194 -1.19 -21.32 -8.18
C ARG A 194 -0.03 -20.47 -8.70
N LEU A 195 -0.30 -19.27 -9.20
CA LEU A 195 0.73 -18.35 -9.68
C LEU A 195 1.65 -17.90 -8.55
N LEU A 196 1.09 -17.58 -7.39
CA LEU A 196 1.83 -17.13 -6.23
C LEU A 196 2.83 -18.20 -5.74
N LYS A 197 2.39 -19.46 -5.66
CA LYS A 197 3.28 -20.59 -5.32
C LYS A 197 4.44 -20.71 -6.29
N ARG A 198 4.16 -20.61 -7.58
CA ARG A 198 5.19 -20.66 -8.62
C ARG A 198 6.20 -19.51 -8.50
N ILE A 199 5.73 -18.29 -8.23
CA ILE A 199 6.61 -17.13 -8.02
C ILE A 199 7.53 -17.34 -6.82
N ILE A 200 7.01 -17.87 -5.71
CA ILE A 200 7.79 -18.17 -4.51
C ILE A 200 8.82 -19.26 -4.79
N GLU A 201 8.44 -20.34 -5.51
CA GLU A 201 9.34 -21.45 -5.85
C GLU A 201 10.47 -21.04 -6.82
N GLU A 202 10.21 -20.11 -7.73
CA GLU A 202 11.20 -19.64 -8.71
C GLU A 202 12.15 -18.57 -8.14
N ASP A 203 11.84 -17.96 -6.98
CA ASP A 203 12.62 -16.88 -6.39
C ASP A 203 13.17 -17.27 -5.01
N ALA A 204 14.49 -17.45 -4.93
CA ALA A 204 15.22 -17.80 -3.71
C ALA A 204 15.00 -16.77 -2.59
N GLN A 205 14.73 -15.50 -2.91
CA GLN A 205 14.44 -14.45 -1.93
C GLN A 205 13.21 -14.80 -1.08
N PHE A 206 12.21 -15.48 -1.66
CA PHE A 206 10.95 -15.80 -0.99
C PHE A 206 10.89 -17.24 -0.50
N SER A 207 11.41 -18.20 -1.27
CA SER A 207 11.38 -19.62 -0.91
C SER A 207 12.23 -19.97 0.32
N GLU A 208 13.29 -19.20 0.61
CA GLU A 208 14.13 -19.39 1.79
C GLU A 208 13.55 -18.77 3.07
N LEU A 209 12.42 -18.04 2.98
CA LEU A 209 11.80 -17.39 4.14
C LEU A 209 11.07 -18.42 5.01
N SER A 210 11.33 -18.40 6.32
CA SER A 210 10.63 -19.24 7.31
C SER A 210 9.12 -18.99 7.38
N TYR A 211 8.66 -17.84 6.91
CA TYR A 211 7.26 -17.38 6.91
C TYR A 211 6.65 -17.30 5.51
N ALA A 212 7.21 -18.01 4.51
CA ALA A 212 6.74 -17.98 3.12
C ALA A 212 5.23 -18.32 2.98
N ASP A 213 4.74 -19.29 3.75
CA ASP A 213 3.31 -19.69 3.74
C ASP A 213 2.39 -18.58 4.27
N GLU A 214 2.80 -17.91 5.35
CA GLU A 214 2.07 -16.77 5.92
C GLU A 214 2.06 -15.60 4.95
N LEU A 215 3.22 -15.31 4.34
CA LEU A 215 3.37 -14.28 3.32
C LEU A 215 2.47 -14.55 2.12
N CYS A 216 2.41 -15.80 1.67
CA CYS A 216 1.55 -16.26 0.59
C CYS A 216 0.08 -16.00 0.92
N LYS A 217 -0.37 -16.37 2.13
CA LYS A 217 -1.72 -16.10 2.59
C LYS A 217 -2.04 -14.60 2.60
N MET A 218 -1.16 -13.75 3.14
CA MET A 218 -1.38 -12.31 3.21
C MET A 218 -1.50 -11.67 1.82
N VAL A 219 -0.63 -12.06 0.89
CA VAL A 219 -0.65 -11.56 -0.49
C VAL A 219 -1.91 -12.03 -1.22
N LEU A 220 -2.30 -13.29 -1.05
CA LEU A 220 -3.52 -13.83 -1.64
C LEU A 220 -4.76 -13.11 -1.10
N ASP A 221 -4.84 -12.92 0.22
CA ASP A 221 -5.97 -12.24 0.87
C ASP A 221 -6.10 -10.79 0.39
N GLU A 222 -5.01 -10.09 0.08
CA GLU A 222 -5.08 -8.73 -0.50
C GLU A 222 -5.45 -8.75 -1.99
N ALA A 223 -4.82 -9.62 -2.77
CA ALA A 223 -5.05 -9.68 -4.21
C ALA A 223 -6.50 -10.05 -4.55
N VAL A 224 -7.13 -10.95 -3.78
CA VAL A 224 -8.46 -11.51 -4.11
C VAL A 224 -9.52 -11.37 -3.01
N GLY A 225 -9.15 -10.99 -1.77
CA GLY A 225 -10.06 -10.84 -0.63
C GLY A 225 -10.14 -9.41 -0.08
N LEU A 226 -10.24 -9.22 1.24
CA LEU A 226 -10.25 -7.87 1.84
C LEU A 226 -8.88 -7.46 2.41
N GLY A 227 -7.80 -8.17 2.06
CA GLY A 227 -6.45 -7.89 2.51
C GLY A 227 -6.31 -7.97 4.03
N PRO A 228 -5.57 -7.03 4.66
CA PRO A 228 -5.45 -6.96 6.11
C PRO A 228 -6.78 -6.93 6.88
N LEU A 229 -7.87 -6.49 6.23
CA LEU A 229 -9.20 -6.42 6.87
C LEU A 229 -9.79 -7.81 7.17
N GLU A 230 -9.42 -8.86 6.43
CA GLU A 230 -9.94 -10.21 6.63
C GLU A 230 -9.77 -10.70 8.07
N GLU A 231 -8.61 -10.43 8.66
CA GLU A 231 -8.28 -10.85 10.03
C GLU A 231 -8.93 -9.94 11.07
N LEU A 232 -8.95 -8.63 10.80
CA LEU A 232 -9.60 -7.64 11.66
C LEU A 232 -11.12 -7.84 11.73
N LEU A 233 -11.74 -8.24 10.63
CA LEU A 233 -13.18 -8.53 10.57
C LEU A 233 -13.53 -9.80 11.36
N LYS A 234 -12.63 -10.80 11.42
CA LYS A 234 -12.83 -12.03 12.20
C LYS A 234 -12.69 -11.83 13.71
N ASP A 235 -11.93 -10.83 14.15
CA ASP A 235 -11.66 -10.59 15.57
C ASP A 235 -12.86 -9.95 16.29
N ALA A 236 -13.58 -10.72 17.09
CA ALA A 236 -14.78 -10.28 17.80
C ALA A 236 -14.56 -9.14 18.81
N SER A 237 -13.33 -8.90 19.25
CA SER A 237 -13.03 -7.82 20.20
C SER A 237 -12.83 -6.46 19.54
N ILE A 238 -12.69 -6.42 18.21
CA ILE A 238 -12.66 -5.18 17.42
C ILE A 238 -14.09 -4.71 17.14
N THR A 239 -14.38 -3.45 17.46
CA THR A 239 -15.67 -2.78 17.22
C THR A 239 -15.64 -1.85 16.01
N GLY A 240 -14.47 -1.32 15.67
CA GLY A 240 -14.26 -0.37 14.58
C GLY A 240 -12.91 -0.57 13.88
N ILE A 241 -12.85 -0.26 12.60
CA ILE A 241 -11.62 -0.26 11.79
C ILE A 241 -11.60 1.04 11.00
N MET A 242 -10.52 1.79 11.06
CA MET A 242 -10.32 3.01 10.29
C MET A 242 -9.06 2.87 9.44
N VAL A 243 -9.20 2.95 8.12
CA VAL A 243 -8.10 3.02 7.17
C VAL A 243 -8.01 4.46 6.72
N ASN A 244 -7.11 5.25 7.31
CA ASN A 244 -6.93 6.66 6.95
C ASN A 244 -6.08 6.82 5.69
N ARG A 245 -5.16 5.88 5.48
CA ARG A 245 -4.28 5.75 4.31
C ARG A 245 -3.87 4.29 4.16
N PHE A 246 -3.29 3.91 3.03
CA PHE A 246 -2.86 2.53 2.79
C PHE A 246 -1.88 2.01 3.86
N ASP A 247 -1.06 2.89 4.44
CA ASP A 247 -0.07 2.61 5.49
C ASP A 247 -0.50 3.09 6.89
N GLU A 248 -1.76 3.50 7.06
CA GLU A 248 -2.27 4.08 8.30
C GLU A 248 -3.63 3.45 8.65
N ILE A 249 -3.58 2.39 9.47
CA ILE A 249 -4.75 1.63 9.92
C ILE A 249 -4.87 1.75 11.44
N TYR A 250 -6.08 2.05 11.92
CA TYR A 250 -6.45 2.04 13.32
C TYR A 250 -7.58 1.06 13.57
N ILE A 251 -7.61 0.50 14.76
CA ILE A 251 -8.68 -0.38 15.23
C ILE A 251 -9.23 0.16 16.54
N GLU A 252 -10.52 -0.08 16.76
CA GLU A 252 -11.18 0.24 18.01
C GLU A 252 -11.43 -1.05 18.79
N ARG A 253 -10.90 -1.14 20.01
CA ARG A 253 -11.12 -2.24 20.95
C ARG A 253 -11.55 -1.68 22.30
N ALA A 254 -12.63 -2.21 22.86
CA ALA A 254 -13.18 -1.75 24.14
C ALA A 254 -13.32 -0.21 24.24
N GLY A 255 -13.68 0.46 23.13
CA GLY A 255 -13.83 1.92 23.05
C GLY A 255 -12.52 2.72 22.97
N LYS A 256 -11.36 2.07 22.87
CA LYS A 256 -10.06 2.71 22.70
C LYS A 256 -9.56 2.53 21.26
N LEU A 257 -8.98 3.59 20.70
CA LEU A 257 -8.32 3.56 19.40
C LEU A 257 -6.87 3.09 19.56
N GLU A 258 -6.48 2.14 18.73
CA GLU A 258 -5.14 1.54 18.71
C GLU A 258 -4.62 1.54 17.27
N ALA A 259 -3.34 1.87 17.09
CA ALA A 259 -2.69 1.76 15.80
C ALA A 259 -2.46 0.28 15.44
N TYR A 260 -2.83 -0.11 14.22
CA TYR A 260 -2.61 -1.47 13.74
C TYR A 260 -1.28 -1.53 12.96
N PRO A 261 -0.38 -2.49 13.27
CA PRO A 261 0.99 -2.49 12.73
C PRO A 261 1.10 -2.85 11.25
N MET A 262 0.06 -3.44 10.65
CA MET A 262 0.06 -3.84 9.25
C MET A 262 -0.55 -2.75 8.36
N SER A 263 -0.22 -2.80 7.07
CA SER A 263 -0.64 -1.86 6.04
C SER A 263 -1.17 -2.59 4.81
N PHE A 264 -1.87 -1.89 3.93
CA PHE A 264 -2.09 -2.29 2.53
C PHE A 264 -0.82 -2.05 1.71
N SER A 265 -0.69 -2.75 0.59
CA SER A 265 0.51 -2.68 -0.25
C SER A 265 0.61 -1.38 -1.04
N SER A 266 -0.52 -0.74 -1.33
CA SER A 266 -0.57 0.55 -2.03
C SER A 266 -1.93 1.22 -1.87
N ASN A 267 -2.02 2.50 -2.24
CA ASN A 267 -3.30 3.20 -2.37
C ASN A 267 -4.25 2.50 -3.36
N GLN A 268 -3.70 1.94 -4.46
CA GLN A 268 -4.49 1.22 -5.46
C GLN A 268 -5.12 -0.06 -4.88
N SER A 269 -4.44 -0.70 -3.93
CA SER A 269 -4.96 -1.87 -3.23
C SER A 269 -6.16 -1.50 -2.36
N VAL A 270 -6.11 -0.35 -1.67
CA VAL A 270 -7.27 0.17 -0.91
C VAL A 270 -8.46 0.44 -1.84
N ILE A 271 -8.23 1.11 -2.97
CA ILE A 271 -9.27 1.37 -3.99
C ILE A 271 -9.87 0.06 -4.49
N SER A 272 -9.04 -0.92 -4.82
CA SER A 272 -9.50 -2.22 -5.35
C SER A 272 -10.36 -2.99 -4.32
N ILE A 273 -10.05 -2.86 -3.03
CA ILE A 273 -10.83 -3.44 -1.94
C ILE A 273 -12.16 -2.69 -1.74
N ILE A 274 -12.15 -1.35 -1.84
CA ILE A 274 -13.39 -0.55 -1.83
C ILE A 274 -14.30 -1.00 -2.97
N ASP A 275 -13.78 -1.13 -4.20
CA ASP A 275 -14.55 -1.59 -5.35
C ASP A 275 -15.14 -2.99 -5.10
N ARG A 276 -14.36 -3.91 -4.53
CA ARG A 276 -14.80 -5.27 -4.18
C ARG A 276 -15.91 -5.28 -3.12
N ILE A 277 -15.88 -4.34 -2.16
CA ILE A 277 -16.93 -4.17 -1.15
C ILE A 277 -18.22 -3.64 -1.80
N VAL A 278 -18.09 -2.68 -2.73
CA VAL A 278 -19.20 -1.91 -3.27
C VAL A 278 -19.87 -2.62 -4.45
N ALA A 279 -19.13 -3.35 -5.28
CA ALA A 279 -19.61 -3.99 -6.50
C ALA A 279 -20.80 -4.94 -6.28
N PRO A 280 -20.81 -5.85 -5.27
CA PRO A 280 -21.95 -6.75 -5.04
C PRO A 280 -23.23 -6.02 -4.59
N ILE A 281 -23.11 -4.81 -4.05
CA ILE A 281 -24.22 -4.02 -3.52
C ILE A 281 -24.91 -3.22 -4.66
N GLY A 282 -24.27 -3.15 -5.83
CA GLY A 282 -24.76 -2.36 -6.97
C GLY A 282 -24.63 -0.85 -6.76
N ARG A 283 -23.80 -0.42 -5.81
CA ARG A 283 -23.45 1.00 -5.62
C ARG A 283 -22.28 1.34 -6.55
N ARG A 284 -22.09 2.63 -6.81
CA ARG A 284 -20.98 3.15 -7.61
C ARG A 284 -20.12 4.05 -6.74
N ILE A 285 -18.81 3.94 -6.91
CA ILE A 285 -17.83 4.85 -6.34
C ILE A 285 -16.75 5.06 -7.38
N ASP A 286 -16.51 6.32 -7.73
CA ASP A 286 -15.55 6.74 -8.74
C ASP A 286 -15.21 8.23 -8.51
N GLU A 287 -14.35 8.81 -9.35
CA GLU A 287 -13.94 10.22 -9.20
C GLU A 287 -15.11 11.22 -9.31
N SER A 288 -16.22 10.83 -9.97
CA SER A 288 -17.43 11.67 -10.08
C SER A 288 -18.35 11.53 -8.87
N SER A 289 -18.34 10.37 -8.22
CA SER A 289 -19.07 10.05 -6.99
C SER A 289 -18.12 9.42 -5.96
N PRO A 290 -17.22 10.21 -5.35
CA PRO A 290 -16.07 9.70 -4.60
C PRO A 290 -16.39 9.30 -3.15
N MET A 291 -17.66 9.21 -2.75
CA MET A 291 -18.05 8.82 -1.40
C MET A 291 -19.20 7.82 -1.45
N VAL A 292 -19.12 6.77 -0.62
CA VAL A 292 -20.15 5.74 -0.56
C VAL A 292 -20.32 5.21 0.85
N ASP A 293 -21.57 4.99 1.24
CA ASP A 293 -21.91 4.13 2.36
C ASP A 293 -22.26 2.72 1.85
N ALA A 294 -21.87 1.69 2.57
CA ALA A 294 -22.07 0.30 2.16
C ALA A 294 -22.31 -0.60 3.38
N ARG A 295 -22.71 -1.85 3.11
CA ARG A 295 -22.83 -2.90 4.11
C ARG A 295 -22.10 -4.15 3.62
N LEU A 296 -21.24 -4.70 4.48
CA LEU A 296 -20.58 -5.98 4.25
C LEU A 296 -21.57 -7.14 4.46
N LYS A 297 -21.17 -8.34 4.01
CA LYS A 297 -21.98 -9.57 4.13
C LYS A 297 -22.30 -9.94 5.58
N ASP A 298 -21.43 -9.58 6.52
CA ASP A 298 -21.60 -9.78 7.97
C ASP A 298 -22.53 -8.74 8.63
N GLY A 299 -23.03 -7.76 7.86
CA GLY A 299 -23.88 -6.67 8.35
C GLY A 299 -23.12 -5.43 8.83
N SER A 300 -21.78 -5.48 8.86
CA SER A 300 -20.92 -4.35 9.21
C SER A 300 -21.11 -3.20 8.23
N ARG A 301 -21.06 -1.96 8.73
CA ARG A 301 -21.27 -0.75 7.93
C ARG A 301 -19.93 -0.19 7.49
N VAL A 302 -19.81 0.18 6.23
CA VAL A 302 -18.61 0.77 5.64
C VAL A 302 -18.94 2.15 5.12
N ASN A 303 -18.09 3.11 5.41
CA ASN A 303 -18.03 4.40 4.72
C ASN A 303 -16.69 4.47 4.01
N ALA A 304 -16.67 4.79 2.72
CA ALA A 304 -15.44 4.90 1.95
C ALA A 304 -15.42 6.20 1.15
N VAL A 305 -14.23 6.79 1.04
CA VAL A 305 -13.97 8.05 0.34
C VAL A 305 -12.75 7.91 -0.55
N LEU A 306 -12.88 8.31 -1.82
CA LEU A 306 -11.82 8.32 -2.83
C LEU A 306 -11.29 9.73 -3.08
N PRO A 307 -10.10 9.86 -3.70
CA PRO A 307 -9.69 11.10 -4.34
C PRO A 307 -10.73 11.58 -5.37
N PRO A 308 -10.88 12.91 -5.58
CA PRO A 308 -10.05 13.99 -5.03
C PRO A 308 -10.46 14.46 -3.62
N ILE A 309 -11.57 13.98 -3.04
CA ILE A 309 -12.02 14.39 -1.70
C ILE A 309 -11.05 13.88 -0.62
N ALA A 310 -10.55 12.65 -0.80
CA ALA A 310 -9.57 12.05 0.08
C ALA A 310 -8.13 12.48 -0.30
N ILE A 311 -7.69 13.63 0.23
CA ILE A 311 -6.41 14.29 -0.15
C ILE A 311 -5.18 13.36 0.03
N LYS A 312 -5.17 12.54 1.08
CA LYS A 312 -4.06 11.63 1.41
C LYS A 312 -4.12 10.27 0.72
N GLY A 313 -5.09 10.07 -0.18
CA GLY A 313 -5.42 8.76 -0.76
C GLY A 313 -6.74 8.22 -0.22
N ALA A 314 -7.19 7.11 -0.81
CA ALA A 314 -8.44 6.47 -0.45
C ALA A 314 -8.46 6.08 1.03
N ASN A 315 -9.58 6.35 1.70
CA ASN A 315 -9.79 6.01 3.10
C ASN A 315 -11.15 5.33 3.29
N MET A 316 -11.26 4.55 4.37
CA MET A 316 -12.52 3.93 4.74
C MET A 316 -12.64 3.74 6.25
N THR A 317 -13.88 3.75 6.75
CA THR A 317 -14.21 3.40 8.13
C THR A 317 -15.24 2.28 8.13
N ILE A 318 -14.93 1.21 8.87
CA ILE A 318 -15.80 0.06 9.09
C ILE A 318 -16.26 0.07 10.54
N ARG A 319 -17.57 0.05 10.74
CA ARG A 319 -18.19 -0.17 12.04
C ARG A 319 -18.73 -1.58 12.07
N LYS A 320 -18.11 -2.43 12.87
CA LYS A 320 -18.46 -3.85 12.89
C LYS A 320 -19.84 -4.05 13.50
N PHE A 321 -20.60 -4.96 12.92
CA PHE A 321 -21.84 -5.39 13.52
C PHE A 321 -21.52 -6.29 14.71
N PRO A 322 -21.92 -5.95 15.95
CA PRO A 322 -21.56 -6.75 17.11
C PRO A 322 -22.16 -8.15 17.00
N LEU A 323 -21.30 -9.18 17.13
CA LEU A 323 -21.71 -10.59 17.04
C LEU A 323 -22.63 -10.99 18.20
N LYS A 324 -22.32 -10.50 19.41
CA LYS A 324 -23.14 -10.64 20.61
C LYS A 324 -23.73 -9.27 20.94
N ARG A 325 -25.06 -9.18 20.91
CA ARG A 325 -25.73 -8.01 21.47
C ARG A 325 -25.75 -8.19 22.99
N PRO A 326 -25.34 -7.17 23.77
CA PRO A 326 -25.48 -7.25 25.21
C PRO A 326 -26.96 -7.46 25.55
N ASP A 327 -27.22 -8.26 26.57
CA ASP A 327 -28.54 -8.45 27.14
C ASP A 327 -28.71 -7.63 28.44
N MET A 328 -29.87 -7.75 29.09
CA MET A 328 -30.13 -7.04 30.35
C MET A 328 -29.17 -7.50 31.45
N GLN A 329 -28.78 -8.78 31.45
CA GLN A 329 -27.90 -9.34 32.46
C GLN A 329 -26.48 -8.78 32.32
N ASP A 330 -25.99 -8.64 31.09
CA ASP A 330 -24.71 -8.00 30.79
C ASP A 330 -24.67 -6.55 31.34
N LEU A 331 -25.78 -5.79 31.26
CA LEU A 331 -25.84 -4.42 31.82
C LEU A 331 -25.80 -4.40 33.36
N ILE A 332 -26.42 -5.39 34.01
CA ILE A 332 -26.41 -5.54 35.47
C ILE A 332 -25.00 -5.91 35.95
N GLU A 333 -24.35 -6.86 35.28
CA GLU A 333 -22.99 -7.29 35.60
C GLU A 333 -21.96 -6.16 35.42
N LEU A 334 -22.14 -5.32 34.40
CA LEU A 334 -21.34 -4.11 34.17
C LEU A 334 -21.65 -2.97 35.16
N GLY A 335 -22.67 -3.11 36.01
CA GLY A 335 -23.10 -2.07 36.96
C GLY A 335 -23.69 -0.83 36.28
N SER A 336 -24.14 -0.94 35.03
CA SER A 336 -24.80 0.17 34.31
C SER A 336 -26.20 0.45 34.85
N LEU A 337 -26.85 -0.58 35.41
CA LEU A 337 -28.12 -0.51 36.13
C LEU A 337 -28.15 -1.65 37.17
N ASP A 338 -28.97 -1.51 38.21
CA ASP A 338 -29.15 -2.59 39.19
C ASP A 338 -30.28 -3.55 38.77
N GLN A 339 -30.40 -4.67 39.49
CA GLN A 339 -31.40 -5.68 39.20
C GLN A 339 -32.84 -5.14 39.30
N TYR A 340 -33.12 -4.23 40.24
CA TYR A 340 -34.45 -3.65 40.41
C TYR A 340 -34.82 -2.74 39.24
N MET A 341 -33.87 -1.96 38.73
CA MET A 341 -34.03 -1.15 37.52
C MET A 341 -34.29 -2.04 36.30
N GLY A 342 -33.57 -3.17 36.17
CA GLY A 342 -33.79 -4.14 35.11
C GLY A 342 -35.20 -4.73 35.13
N GLU A 343 -35.66 -5.18 36.30
CA GLU A 343 -37.02 -5.70 36.51
C GLU A 343 -38.10 -4.64 36.25
N PHE A 344 -37.88 -3.41 36.69
CA PHE A 344 -38.79 -2.30 36.43
C PHE A 344 -38.95 -2.03 34.93
N LEU A 345 -37.85 -2.02 34.17
CA LEU A 345 -37.88 -1.85 32.73
C LEU A 345 -38.60 -3.01 32.03
N ASP A 346 -38.36 -4.25 32.44
CA ASP A 346 -39.06 -5.43 31.90
C ASP A 346 -40.57 -5.35 32.11
N ILE A 347 -41.03 -4.92 33.30
CA ILE A 347 -42.45 -4.67 33.57
C ILE A 347 -43.00 -3.58 32.64
N CYS A 348 -42.26 -2.48 32.44
CA CYS A 348 -42.69 -1.40 31.55
C CYS A 348 -42.84 -1.87 30.10
N VAL A 349 -41.91 -2.68 29.58
CA VAL A 349 -41.99 -3.28 28.24
C VAL A 349 -43.21 -4.19 28.13
N LYS A 350 -43.39 -5.12 29.08
CA LYS A 350 -44.53 -6.08 29.09
C LYS A 350 -45.89 -5.38 29.13
N ASN A 351 -45.98 -4.22 29.79
CA ASN A 351 -47.19 -3.41 29.87
C ASN A 351 -47.30 -2.36 28.75
N ARG A 352 -46.42 -2.39 27.75
CA ARG A 352 -46.42 -1.48 26.58
C ARG A 352 -46.39 0.00 26.96
N MET A 353 -45.63 0.32 28.00
CA MET A 353 -45.43 1.71 28.41
C MET A 353 -44.59 2.45 27.37
N ASN A 354 -44.95 3.70 27.08
CA ASN A 354 -44.15 4.55 26.20
C ASN A 354 -42.90 5.02 26.95
N MET A 355 -41.71 4.71 26.41
CA MET A 355 -40.43 5.06 27.01
C MET A 355 -39.52 5.78 26.01
N VAL A 356 -38.77 6.77 26.47
CA VAL A 356 -37.77 7.50 25.68
C VAL A 356 -36.42 7.32 26.33
N VAL A 357 -35.44 6.82 25.57
CA VAL A 357 -34.05 6.66 26.03
C VAL A 357 -33.21 7.85 25.56
N SER A 358 -32.70 8.65 26.50
CA SER A 358 -31.93 9.88 26.23
C SER A 358 -30.53 9.83 26.84
N GLY A 359 -29.60 10.64 26.33
CA GLY A 359 -28.20 10.68 26.75
C GLY A 359 -27.23 11.18 25.68
N GLY A 360 -25.97 11.44 26.05
CA GLY A 360 -24.92 11.94 25.14
C GLY A 360 -24.48 10.94 24.06
N THR A 361 -23.72 11.38 23.06
CA THR A 361 -23.17 10.49 22.02
C THR A 361 -22.32 9.40 22.66
N GLY A 362 -22.50 8.14 22.24
CA GLY A 362 -21.77 7.00 22.79
C GLY A 362 -22.28 6.45 24.15
N SER A 363 -23.27 7.08 24.78
CA SER A 363 -23.76 6.69 26.12
C SER A 363 -24.59 5.39 26.20
N GLY A 364 -24.55 4.53 25.17
CA GLY A 364 -25.30 3.25 25.18
C GLY A 364 -26.81 3.33 24.91
N LYS A 365 -27.36 4.47 24.48
CA LYS A 365 -28.81 4.62 24.21
C LYS A 365 -29.38 3.54 23.29
N THR A 366 -28.76 3.36 22.13
CA THR A 366 -29.19 2.37 21.13
C THR A 366 -29.01 0.95 21.64
N THR A 367 -28.02 0.73 22.51
CA THR A 367 -27.80 -0.55 23.18
C THR A 367 -28.97 -0.88 24.11
N LEU A 368 -29.35 0.03 25.00
CA LEU A 368 -30.50 -0.16 25.88
C LEU A 368 -31.80 -0.32 25.09
N LEU A 369 -32.01 0.49 24.05
CA LEU A 369 -33.18 0.36 23.17
C LEU A 369 -33.28 -1.02 22.51
N ASN A 370 -32.16 -1.58 22.08
CA ASN A 370 -32.12 -2.92 21.48
C ASN A 370 -32.35 -4.05 22.49
N ILE A 371 -32.03 -3.83 23.78
CA ILE A 371 -32.27 -4.80 24.86
C ILE A 371 -33.75 -4.80 25.27
N LEU A 372 -34.39 -3.63 25.25
CA LEU A 372 -35.80 -3.46 25.60
C LEU A 372 -36.77 -3.80 24.45
N SER A 373 -36.27 -3.89 23.22
CA SER A 373 -37.04 -4.24 22.02
C SER A 373 -37.11 -5.75 21.83
#